data_AF-A0A8H6BKG8-F1
#
_entry.id   AF-A0A8H6BKG8-F1
#
_cell.length_a   1.000
_cell.length_b   1.000
_cell.length_c   1.000
_cell.angle_alpha   90.00
_cell.angle_beta   90.00
_cell.angle_gamma   90.00
#
_symmetry.space_group_name_H-M   'P 1'
#
loop_
_entity.id
_entity.type
_entity.pdbx_description
1 polymer ?
#
loop_
_entity_poly.entity_id
_entity_poly.type
_entity_poly.pdbx_seq_one_letter_code
_entity_poly.pdbx_strand_id
1 'polypeptide(L)'
;MFTKIVAILALTGLALSISLDSNDVIKPTEYNVTMNAIAPLPRWLTEFTGLTAWPGPDPPYIPLNFIDFSKVPNYPRREMDKCPPTRDSCSFDCYKCVSYDDAYTCPKISQTFDDGPSAFTPNLLNNLNHKVTFFTLGMNVVRYPEVYRRAAREGHLMASHTWSHPFLPSLTNEKIVAQFEWSIWAMNATGHHLPKWYRPPYGAIDDRVRAIARMFGMQAVVWDHDLFDWGMETKPPIRTRQKVISDAHKFKAENKGGLVLEHDAYESTVNAAIEVSSIFGPDQLTVAQCVDGINYIKEY
;
A
#
# COMPACT_ATOMS: atom_id res chain seq x y z
N MET A 1 34.39 10.15 -3.55
CA MET A 1 34.75 9.54 -2.25
C MET A 1 33.66 9.92 -1.27
N PHE A 2 32.52 9.22 -1.33
CA PHE A 2 31.33 9.53 -0.53
C PHE A 2 31.19 8.50 0.59
N THR A 3 31.19 9.01 1.81
CA THR A 3 31.27 8.26 3.06
C THR A 3 29.87 7.84 3.51
N LYS A 4 29.77 6.55 3.86
CA LYS A 4 28.63 5.87 4.50
C LYS A 4 28.34 6.41 5.91
N ILE A 5 27.06 6.57 6.26
CA ILE A 5 26.47 6.52 7.62
C ILE A 5 25.03 5.97 7.43
N VAL A 6 24.75 4.66 7.58
CA VAL A 6 24.44 3.85 8.79
C VAL A 6 23.10 4.16 9.47
N ALA A 7 22.18 3.18 9.49
CA ALA A 7 21.51 2.74 10.71
C ALA A 7 21.01 1.28 10.57
N ILE A 8 21.46 0.45 11.50
CA ILE A 8 21.18 -0.98 11.67
C ILE A 8 20.00 -1.11 12.64
N LEU A 9 19.04 -2.00 12.37
CA LEU A 9 18.29 -2.67 13.44
C LEU A 9 17.73 -4.02 12.96
N ALA A 10 18.39 -5.08 13.40
CA ALA A 10 17.84 -6.43 13.50
C ALA A 10 17.99 -6.90 14.95
N LEU A 11 17.01 -7.70 15.40
CA LEU A 11 16.83 -8.35 16.71
C LEU A 11 16.31 -7.47 17.86
N THR A 12 15.02 -7.62 18.15
CA THR A 12 14.54 -8.42 19.29
C THR A 12 13.05 -8.70 19.10
N GLY A 13 12.67 -9.97 19.17
CA GLY A 13 11.27 -10.35 19.30
C GLY A 13 10.78 -9.97 20.69
N LEU A 14 10.11 -8.83 20.82
CA LEU A 14 9.23 -8.52 21.92
C LEU A 14 7.94 -7.95 21.33
N ALA A 15 6.83 -8.66 21.55
CA ALA A 15 5.50 -8.12 21.38
C ALA A 15 5.33 -6.95 22.37
N LEU A 16 5.29 -5.71 21.86
CA LEU A 16 4.87 -4.58 22.68
C LEU A 16 3.33 -4.51 22.66
N SER A 17 2.73 -4.96 23.75
CA SER A 17 1.38 -4.55 24.14
C SER A 17 1.41 -3.05 24.49
N ILE A 18 0.80 -2.21 23.64
CA ILE A 18 0.59 -0.79 23.96
C ILE A 18 -0.70 -0.70 24.79
N SER A 19 -0.55 -0.33 26.07
CA SER A 19 -1.64 0.15 26.91
C SER A 19 -2.01 1.55 26.45
N LEU A 20 -3.24 1.74 25.96
CA LEU A 20 -3.80 3.05 25.67
C LEU A 20 -4.33 3.63 26.97
N ASP A 21 -3.62 4.63 27.51
CA ASP A 21 -4.16 5.48 28.57
C ASP A 21 -5.30 6.32 27.99
N SER A 22 -6.49 6.09 28.52
CA SER A 22 -7.68 6.88 28.25
C SER A 22 -7.55 8.23 28.96
N ASN A 23 -7.31 9.33 28.25
CA ASN A 23 -7.75 10.69 28.63
C ASN A 23 -7.31 11.77 27.63
N ASP A 24 -7.71 11.65 26.36
CA ASP A 24 -7.90 12.86 25.55
C ASP A 24 -9.27 12.81 24.86
N VAL A 25 -10.09 13.78 25.24
CA VAL A 25 -11.52 13.89 24.96
C VAL A 25 -11.70 14.47 23.55
N ILE A 26 -12.04 13.62 22.58
CA ILE A 26 -12.52 14.06 21.26
C ILE A 26 -14.03 14.31 21.33
N LYS A 27 -14.46 15.52 20.99
CA LYS A 27 -15.88 15.91 20.90
C LYS A 27 -16.57 15.15 19.74
N PRO A 28 -17.68 14.44 20.00
CA PRO A 28 -18.35 13.63 18.99
C PRO A 28 -19.29 14.49 18.16
N THR A 29 -19.03 14.58 16.85
CA THR A 29 -20.08 14.86 15.87
C THR A 29 -20.16 13.66 14.93
N GLU A 30 -21.14 12.81 15.23
CA GLU A 30 -21.74 11.75 14.40
C GLU A 30 -20.83 10.94 13.47
N TYR A 31 -19.92 10.14 14.04
CA TYR A 31 -19.50 8.88 13.42
C TYR A 31 -19.39 7.79 14.50
N ASN A 32 -20.54 7.32 14.98
CA ASN A 32 -20.64 6.07 15.75
C ASN A 32 -20.55 4.85 14.80
N VAL A 33 -19.50 4.80 13.98
CA VAL A 33 -19.06 3.53 13.39
C VAL A 33 -18.29 2.84 14.50
N THR A 34 -18.76 1.69 14.95
CA THR A 34 -18.07 0.86 15.93
C THR A 34 -16.66 0.56 15.43
N MET A 35 -15.65 1.31 15.92
CA MET A 35 -14.24 1.27 15.52
C MET A 35 -13.53 -0.08 15.76
N ASN A 36 -14.26 -1.12 16.16
CA ASN A 36 -13.74 -2.41 16.61
C ASN A 36 -14.46 -3.63 16.01
N ALA A 37 -15.37 -3.47 15.05
CA ALA A 37 -15.99 -4.62 14.40
C ALA A 37 -15.11 -5.11 13.24
N ILE A 38 -14.13 -5.98 13.54
CA ILE A 38 -13.45 -6.77 12.49
C ILE A 38 -14.54 -7.50 11.71
N ALA A 39 -14.58 -7.31 10.38
CA ALA A 39 -15.51 -8.00 9.52
C ALA A 39 -15.37 -9.52 9.76
N PRO A 40 -16.47 -10.26 9.97
CA PRO A 40 -16.36 -11.70 10.18
C PRO A 40 -15.78 -12.36 8.92
N LEU A 41 -15.04 -13.45 9.12
CA LEU A 41 -14.60 -14.28 8.00
C LEU A 41 -15.85 -14.85 7.31
N PRO A 42 -16.03 -14.66 5.99
CA PRO A 42 -17.26 -15.08 5.33
C PRO A 42 -17.33 -16.61 5.23
N ARG A 43 -18.55 -17.14 5.28
CA ARG A 43 -18.81 -18.59 5.28
C ARG A 43 -18.10 -19.33 4.16
N TRP A 44 -18.12 -18.81 2.93
CA TRP A 44 -17.45 -19.45 1.79
C TRP A 44 -15.94 -19.60 1.99
N LEU A 45 -15.30 -18.63 2.67
CA LEU A 45 -13.87 -18.67 2.92
C LEU A 45 -13.54 -19.62 4.08
N THR A 46 -14.42 -19.72 5.07
CA THR A 46 -14.36 -20.78 6.08
C THR A 46 -14.50 -22.17 5.46
N GLU A 47 -15.47 -22.39 4.58
CA GLU A 47 -15.65 -23.66 3.88
C GLU A 47 -14.45 -24.01 2.99
N PHE A 48 -13.83 -23.00 2.37
CA PHE A 48 -12.66 -23.18 1.50
C PHE A 48 -11.36 -23.45 2.28
N THR A 49 -11.12 -22.76 3.39
CA THR A 49 -9.83 -22.79 4.12
C THR A 49 -9.85 -23.62 5.40
N GLY A 50 -11.04 -23.90 5.94
CA GLY A 50 -11.22 -24.47 7.27
C GLY A 50 -10.99 -23.47 8.42
N LEU A 51 -10.66 -22.21 8.14
CA LEU A 51 -10.42 -21.20 9.17
C LEU A 51 -11.72 -20.56 9.65
N THR A 52 -11.74 -20.14 10.92
CA THR A 52 -12.89 -19.49 11.56
C THR A 52 -12.66 -17.99 11.82
N ALA A 53 -11.47 -17.49 11.52
CA ALA A 53 -11.10 -16.09 11.67
C ALA A 53 -10.05 -15.69 10.63
N TRP A 54 -9.95 -14.39 10.34
CA TRP A 54 -8.87 -13.85 9.54
C TRP A 54 -7.51 -14.14 10.18
N PRO A 55 -6.46 -14.44 9.40
CA PRO A 55 -5.15 -14.76 9.94
C PRO A 55 -4.45 -13.54 10.53
N GLY A 56 -3.37 -13.80 11.29
CA GLY A 56 -2.46 -12.75 11.73
C GLY A 56 -1.57 -12.20 10.60
N PRO A 57 -0.50 -11.46 10.95
CA PRO A 57 0.41 -10.88 9.96
C PRO A 57 1.16 -11.86 9.06
N ASP A 58 1.33 -13.13 9.45
CA ASP A 58 1.92 -14.18 8.60
C ASP A 58 0.80 -15.15 8.19
N PRO A 59 0.06 -14.86 7.11
CA PRO A 59 -1.09 -15.66 6.72
C PRO A 59 -0.64 -17.01 6.13
N PRO A 60 -1.44 -18.07 6.30
CA PRO A 60 -1.11 -19.37 5.72
C PRO A 60 -1.26 -19.30 4.20
N TYR A 61 -0.35 -19.99 3.49
CA TYR A 61 -0.50 -20.22 2.06
C TYR A 61 -1.60 -21.24 1.80
N ILE A 62 -2.57 -20.87 0.97
CA ILE A 62 -3.62 -21.76 0.50
C ILE A 62 -3.41 -22.04 -0.99
N PRO A 63 -3.17 -23.30 -1.41
CA PRO A 63 -2.92 -23.61 -2.80
C PRO A 63 -4.07 -23.20 -3.73
N LEU A 64 -3.75 -22.49 -4.81
CA LEU A 64 -4.68 -22.09 -5.85
C LEU A 64 -4.24 -22.68 -7.19
N ASN A 65 -5.17 -23.31 -7.92
CA ASN A 65 -4.86 -24.07 -9.14
C ASN A 65 -4.22 -23.24 -10.27
N PHE A 66 -4.40 -21.91 -10.27
CA PHE A 66 -3.81 -21.02 -11.27
C PHE A 66 -2.39 -20.55 -10.91
N ILE A 67 -1.91 -20.84 -9.69
CA ILE A 67 -0.55 -20.50 -9.26
C ILE A 67 0.40 -21.56 -9.81
N ASP A 68 1.35 -21.10 -10.63
CA ASP A 68 2.33 -21.94 -11.31
C ASP A 68 3.74 -21.46 -10.99
N PHE A 69 4.36 -22.06 -9.97
CA PHE A 69 5.71 -21.68 -9.55
C PHE A 69 6.79 -21.94 -10.61
N SER A 70 6.53 -22.76 -11.64
CA SER A 70 7.49 -22.97 -12.73
C SER A 70 7.70 -21.71 -13.59
N LYS A 71 6.73 -20.78 -13.56
CA LYS A 71 6.82 -19.48 -14.24
C LYS A 71 7.48 -18.40 -13.40
N VAL A 72 7.82 -18.68 -12.14
CA VAL A 72 8.50 -17.72 -11.26
C VAL A 72 10.00 -17.81 -11.50
N PRO A 73 10.68 -16.71 -11.90
CA PRO A 73 12.10 -16.75 -12.16
C PRO A 73 12.89 -17.06 -10.87
N ASN A 74 13.96 -17.83 -11.01
CA ASN A 74 14.76 -18.26 -9.87
C ASN A 74 15.77 -17.19 -9.45
N TYR A 75 15.32 -16.24 -8.62
CA TYR A 75 16.17 -15.24 -7.98
C TYR A 75 16.32 -15.50 -6.47
N PRO A 76 17.50 -15.23 -5.90
CA PRO A 76 17.73 -15.38 -4.47
C PRO A 76 16.86 -14.37 -3.69
N ARG A 77 16.35 -14.82 -2.54
CA ARG A 77 15.71 -13.93 -1.57
C ARG A 77 16.75 -12.98 -1.01
N ARG A 78 16.31 -11.78 -0.64
CA ARG A 78 17.18 -10.75 -0.05
C ARG A 78 16.53 -10.09 1.14
N GLU A 79 17.38 -9.66 2.08
CA GLU A 79 16.98 -8.86 3.21
C GLU A 79 16.82 -7.39 2.81
N MET A 80 16.11 -6.64 3.65
CA MET A 80 16.00 -5.18 3.52
C MET A 80 17.39 -4.54 3.56
N ASP A 81 17.60 -3.50 2.75
CA ASP A 81 18.88 -2.79 2.60
C ASP A 81 20.08 -3.62 2.09
N LYS A 82 19.84 -4.86 1.64
CA LYS A 82 20.88 -5.74 1.04
C LYS A 82 20.66 -5.88 -0.46
N CYS A 83 21.03 -4.83 -1.19
CA CYS A 83 20.99 -4.86 -2.65
C CYS A 83 22.16 -5.65 -3.24
N PRO A 84 21.93 -6.53 -4.23
CA PRO A 84 23.01 -7.26 -4.87
C PRO A 84 23.99 -6.29 -5.57
N PRO A 85 25.26 -6.70 -5.78
CA PRO A 85 26.22 -5.86 -6.50
C PRO A 85 25.90 -5.77 -8.00
N THR A 86 25.21 -6.78 -8.54
CA THR A 86 24.78 -6.90 -9.93
C THR A 86 23.26 -6.78 -10.04
N ARG A 87 22.78 -6.14 -11.11
CA ARG A 87 21.34 -6.02 -11.40
C ARG A 87 20.85 -7.27 -12.14
N ASP A 88 20.82 -8.39 -11.44
CA ASP A 88 20.38 -9.67 -12.01
C ASP A 88 18.83 -9.75 -12.11
N SER A 89 18.14 -9.03 -11.22
CA SER A 89 16.68 -8.85 -11.22
C SER A 89 16.33 -7.36 -11.27
N CYS A 90 15.21 -7.03 -11.89
CA CYS A 90 14.67 -5.68 -11.87
C CYS A 90 14.11 -5.33 -10.49
N SER A 91 14.87 -4.58 -9.68
CA SER A 91 14.42 -4.16 -8.34
C SER A 91 14.26 -2.65 -8.22
N PHE A 92 13.07 -2.18 -7.81
CA PHE A 92 12.77 -0.74 -7.69
C PHE A 92 13.46 -0.11 -6.49
N ASP A 93 13.36 -0.72 -5.31
CA ASP A 93 14.04 -0.26 -4.10
C ASP A 93 15.57 -0.22 -4.23
N CYS A 94 16.17 -1.19 -4.94
CA CYS A 94 17.63 -1.22 -5.12
C CYS A 94 18.17 -0.35 -6.25
N TYR A 95 17.49 -0.31 -7.40
CA TYR A 95 18.03 0.29 -8.63
C TYR A 95 17.06 1.25 -9.32
N LYS A 96 15.92 1.55 -8.70
CA LYS A 96 14.80 2.27 -9.33
C LYS A 96 14.39 1.64 -10.67
N CYS A 97 14.55 0.30 -10.77
CA CYS A 97 14.16 -0.45 -11.95
C CYS A 97 12.64 -0.62 -11.98
N VAL A 98 12.06 -0.21 -13.11
CA VAL A 98 10.66 -0.45 -13.45
C VAL A 98 10.59 -1.44 -14.60
N SER A 99 9.67 -2.41 -14.52
CA SER A 99 9.36 -3.32 -15.62
C SER A 99 8.47 -2.61 -16.65
N TYR A 100 8.31 -3.21 -17.82
CA TYR A 100 7.58 -2.61 -18.95
C TYR A 100 6.10 -2.34 -18.63
N ASP A 101 5.53 -3.11 -17.71
CA ASP A 101 4.15 -3.03 -17.25
C ASP A 101 4.03 -2.39 -15.86
N ASP A 102 5.09 -1.86 -15.25
CA ASP A 102 4.94 -1.15 -13.97
C ASP A 102 4.34 0.24 -14.22
N ALA A 103 3.32 0.61 -13.45
CA ALA A 103 2.85 1.99 -13.38
C ALA A 103 3.76 2.79 -12.45
N TYR A 104 4.60 3.67 -13.00
CA TYR A 104 5.60 4.41 -12.21
C TYR A 104 5.44 5.94 -12.24
N THR A 105 4.65 6.47 -13.17
CA THR A 105 4.39 7.91 -13.32
C THR A 105 2.96 8.14 -13.81
N CYS A 106 2.54 9.40 -13.87
CA CYS A 106 1.22 9.81 -14.33
C CYS A 106 1.33 11.11 -15.15
N PRO A 107 0.53 11.27 -16.23
CA PRO A 107 0.54 12.51 -17.02
C PRO A 107 0.04 13.74 -16.23
N LYS A 108 -0.68 13.53 -15.13
CA LYS A 108 -1.05 14.58 -14.15
C LYS A 108 -0.50 14.23 -12.79
N ILE A 109 -0.45 15.21 -11.89
CA ILE A 109 -0.09 14.95 -10.50
C ILE A 109 -1.21 14.10 -9.91
N SER A 110 -0.84 13.00 -9.26
CA SER A 110 -1.78 12.04 -8.71
C SER A 110 -1.32 11.61 -7.32
N GLN A 111 -2.04 12.06 -6.29
CA GLN A 111 -1.87 11.61 -4.92
C GLN A 111 -2.31 10.16 -4.77
N THR A 112 -1.49 9.38 -4.08
CA THR A 112 -1.79 7.99 -3.76
C THR A 112 -1.45 7.73 -2.29
N PHE A 113 -2.28 6.93 -1.62
CA PHE A 113 -2.21 6.74 -0.18
C PHE A 113 -2.01 5.26 0.17
N ASP A 114 -0.95 4.99 0.91
CA ASP A 114 -0.59 3.65 1.39
C ASP A 114 -1.02 3.43 2.85
N ASP A 115 -1.02 2.16 3.25
CA ASP A 115 -1.23 1.63 4.61
C ASP A 115 -2.65 1.69 5.18
N GLY A 116 -3.56 2.44 4.58
CA GLY A 116 -4.95 2.48 4.99
C GLY A 116 -5.76 1.18 4.73
N PRO A 117 -7.08 1.22 4.98
CA PRO A 117 -7.77 2.30 5.69
C PRO A 117 -7.39 2.33 7.18
N SER A 118 -7.58 3.47 7.82
CA SER A 118 -7.28 3.69 9.23
C SER A 118 -8.43 4.43 9.91
N ALA A 119 -8.26 4.71 11.21
CA ALA A 119 -9.12 5.63 11.94
C ALA A 119 -9.11 7.06 11.36
N PHE A 120 -8.07 7.45 10.61
CA PHE A 120 -7.86 8.80 10.11
C PHE A 120 -8.29 8.98 8.65
N THR A 121 -8.37 7.89 7.87
CA THR A 121 -8.88 7.91 6.49
C THR A 121 -10.23 8.63 6.34
N PRO A 122 -11.22 8.53 7.26
CA PRO A 122 -12.45 9.31 7.14
C PRO A 122 -12.24 10.83 7.09
N ASN A 123 -11.24 11.35 7.83
CA ASN A 123 -10.90 12.78 7.78
C ASN A 123 -10.29 13.16 6.43
N LEU A 124 -9.44 12.29 5.86
CA LEU A 124 -8.92 12.48 4.51
C LEU A 124 -10.06 12.51 3.49
N LEU A 125 -10.95 11.51 3.50
CA LEU A 125 -12.10 11.42 2.59
C LEU A 125 -13.00 12.66 2.66
N ASN A 126 -13.28 13.19 3.86
CA ASN A 126 -14.08 14.41 4.03
C ASN A 126 -13.48 15.64 3.34
N ASN A 127 -12.16 15.66 3.11
CA ASN A 127 -11.42 16.81 2.58
C ASN A 127 -10.92 16.59 1.14
N LEU A 128 -11.20 15.43 0.53
CA LEU A 128 -10.91 15.19 -0.88
C LEU A 128 -12.08 15.67 -1.76
N ASN A 129 -11.76 16.47 -2.78
CA ASN A 129 -12.71 16.96 -3.79
C ASN A 129 -12.56 16.27 -5.15
N HIS A 130 -11.69 15.26 -5.24
CA HIS A 130 -11.35 14.52 -6.44
C HIS A 130 -11.09 13.04 -6.08
N LYS A 131 -10.92 12.19 -7.09
CA LYS A 131 -10.65 10.76 -6.88
C LYS A 131 -9.15 10.52 -6.83
N VAL A 132 -8.74 9.77 -5.82
CA VAL A 132 -7.35 9.36 -5.56
C VAL A 132 -7.26 7.84 -5.57
N THR A 133 -6.05 7.31 -5.45
CA THR A 133 -5.81 5.87 -5.33
C THR A 133 -5.38 5.51 -3.92
N PHE A 134 -6.04 4.53 -3.31
CA PHE A 134 -5.67 3.95 -2.03
C PHE A 134 -5.08 2.56 -2.22
N PHE A 135 -3.87 2.32 -1.70
CA PHE A 135 -3.26 1.01 -1.60
C PHE A 135 -3.43 0.51 -0.17
N THR A 136 -4.40 -0.39 -0.01
CA THR A 136 -4.88 -0.80 1.31
C THR A 136 -4.28 -2.11 1.79
N LEU A 137 -3.95 -2.20 3.09
CA LEU A 137 -3.57 -3.45 3.74
C LEU A 137 -4.80 -4.32 3.97
N GLY A 138 -4.72 -5.60 3.60
CA GLY A 138 -5.85 -6.54 3.76
C GLY A 138 -6.32 -6.66 5.22
N MET A 139 -5.40 -6.65 6.17
CA MET A 139 -5.72 -6.62 7.61
C MET A 139 -6.53 -5.38 8.00
N ASN A 140 -6.25 -4.23 7.38
CA ASN A 140 -6.94 -2.99 7.64
C ASN A 140 -8.29 -2.91 6.93
N VAL A 141 -8.43 -3.51 5.74
CA VAL A 141 -9.71 -3.66 5.05
C VAL A 141 -10.73 -4.37 5.95
N VAL A 142 -10.33 -5.48 6.60
CA VAL A 142 -11.23 -6.21 7.50
C VAL A 142 -11.42 -5.52 8.85
N ARG A 143 -10.47 -4.70 9.29
CA ARG A 143 -10.55 -3.93 10.55
C ARG A 143 -11.42 -2.68 10.41
N TYR A 144 -11.40 -2.02 9.25
CA TYR A 144 -12.14 -0.79 8.97
C TYR A 144 -13.07 -0.96 7.75
N PRO A 145 -14.00 -1.93 7.78
CA PRO A 145 -14.76 -2.31 6.60
C PRO A 145 -15.67 -1.19 6.08
N GLU A 146 -16.26 -0.39 6.97
CA GLU A 146 -17.10 0.73 6.55
C GLU A 146 -16.31 1.88 5.91
N VAL A 147 -15.08 2.12 6.38
CA VAL A 147 -14.18 3.12 5.79
C VAL A 147 -13.76 2.67 4.39
N TYR A 148 -13.40 1.39 4.23
CA TYR A 148 -13.10 0.81 2.93
C TYR A 148 -14.28 0.93 1.95
N ARG A 149 -15.48 0.51 2.38
CA ARG A 149 -16.70 0.61 1.56
C ARG A 149 -17.04 2.05 1.22
N ARG A 150 -16.84 2.99 2.15
CA ARG A 150 -17.04 4.41 1.91
C ARG A 150 -16.11 4.92 0.81
N ALA A 151 -14.81 4.69 0.92
CA ALA A 151 -13.84 5.10 -0.11
C ALA A 151 -14.20 4.52 -1.49
N ALA A 152 -14.57 3.24 -1.55
CA ALA A 152 -15.01 2.60 -2.78
C ALA A 152 -16.31 3.23 -3.35
N ARG A 153 -17.35 3.46 -2.51
CA ARG A 153 -18.61 4.10 -2.94
C ARG A 153 -18.42 5.54 -3.40
N GLU A 154 -17.47 6.24 -2.78
CA GLU A 154 -17.06 7.58 -3.22
C GLU A 154 -16.25 7.53 -4.53
N GLY A 155 -15.97 6.37 -5.11
CA GLY A 155 -15.36 6.24 -6.44
C GLY A 155 -13.84 6.40 -6.44
N HIS A 156 -13.18 6.30 -5.29
CA HIS A 156 -11.73 6.20 -5.22
C HIS A 156 -11.26 4.86 -5.79
N LEU A 157 -10.05 4.82 -6.34
CA LEU A 157 -9.47 3.57 -6.81
C LEU A 157 -8.91 2.80 -5.62
N MET A 158 -9.47 1.61 -5.35
CA MET A 158 -9.01 0.73 -4.28
C MET A 158 -8.06 -0.33 -4.84
N ALA A 159 -6.83 -0.36 -4.35
CA ALA A 159 -5.75 -1.25 -4.76
C ALA A 159 -5.15 -1.99 -3.55
N SER A 160 -4.39 -3.07 -3.80
CA SER A 160 -3.80 -3.86 -2.73
C SER A 160 -2.44 -3.30 -2.30
N HIS A 161 -2.16 -3.33 -0.99
CA HIS A 161 -0.83 -3.10 -0.45
C HIS A 161 -0.30 -4.33 0.29
N THR A 162 -0.67 -5.53 -0.17
CA THR A 162 -0.49 -6.83 0.50
C THR A 162 -1.44 -7.04 1.68
N TRP A 163 -1.28 -8.14 2.41
CA TRP A 163 -2.08 -8.46 3.59
C TRP A 163 -1.60 -7.67 4.81
N SER A 164 -0.29 -7.68 5.07
CA SER A 164 0.29 -7.23 6.34
C SER A 164 1.59 -6.41 6.23
N HIS A 165 1.89 -5.88 5.04
CA HIS A 165 3.06 -5.03 4.79
C HIS A 165 4.45 -5.69 4.96
N PRO A 166 4.70 -6.95 4.55
CA PRO A 166 6.04 -7.52 4.66
C PRO A 166 6.95 -7.06 3.51
N PHE A 167 8.26 -7.12 3.75
CA PHE A 167 9.28 -6.96 2.72
C PHE A 167 9.29 -8.19 1.78
N LEU A 168 8.54 -8.10 0.68
CA LEU A 168 8.27 -9.23 -0.23
C LEU A 168 9.53 -9.97 -0.75
N PRO A 169 10.65 -9.29 -1.10
CA PRO A 169 11.85 -9.97 -1.61
C PRO A 169 12.55 -10.90 -0.60
N SER A 170 12.23 -10.80 0.69
CA SER A 170 12.74 -11.71 1.72
C SER A 170 11.93 -13.01 1.85
N LEU A 171 10.73 -13.03 1.27
CA LEU A 171 9.77 -14.11 1.44
C LEU A 171 10.00 -15.27 0.46
N THR A 172 9.47 -16.45 0.79
CA THR A 172 9.32 -17.54 -0.18
C THR A 172 8.20 -17.20 -1.17
N ASN A 173 8.13 -17.91 -2.29
CA ASN A 173 7.09 -17.68 -3.28
C ASN A 173 5.69 -17.93 -2.70
N GLU A 174 5.53 -18.98 -1.88
CA GLU A 174 4.29 -19.31 -1.18
C GLU A 174 3.86 -18.18 -0.24
N LYS A 175 4.81 -17.57 0.48
CA LYS A 175 4.52 -16.45 1.37
C LYS A 175 4.15 -15.18 0.60
N ILE A 176 4.73 -14.94 -0.58
CA ILE A 176 4.30 -13.84 -1.45
C ILE A 176 2.87 -14.09 -1.95
N VAL A 177 2.56 -15.32 -2.38
CA VAL A 177 1.20 -15.71 -2.78
C VAL A 177 0.21 -15.49 -1.63
N ALA A 178 0.55 -15.94 -0.42
CA ALA A 178 -0.28 -15.75 0.76
C ALA A 178 -0.58 -14.26 1.05
N GLN A 179 0.40 -13.38 0.86
CA GLN A 179 0.21 -11.94 1.05
C GLN A 179 -0.77 -11.32 0.05
N PHE A 180 -0.77 -11.79 -1.20
CA PHE A 180 -1.71 -11.31 -2.21
C PHE A 180 -3.09 -11.94 -2.07
N GLU A 181 -3.19 -13.26 -1.90
CA GLU A 181 -4.48 -13.96 -1.86
C GLU A 181 -5.36 -13.48 -0.70
N TRP A 182 -4.78 -13.31 0.50
CA TRP A 182 -5.53 -12.87 1.68
C TRP A 182 -5.96 -11.41 1.58
N SER A 183 -5.13 -10.56 0.96
CA SER A 183 -5.50 -9.17 0.64
C SER A 183 -6.69 -9.14 -0.33
N ILE A 184 -6.61 -9.92 -1.41
CA ILE A 184 -7.68 -10.02 -2.43
C ILE A 184 -8.99 -10.54 -1.81
N TRP A 185 -8.94 -11.58 -0.99
CA TRP A 185 -10.13 -12.12 -0.33
C TRP A 185 -10.76 -11.15 0.64
N ALA A 186 -9.97 -10.39 1.40
CA ALA A 186 -10.48 -9.35 2.28
C ALA A 186 -11.17 -8.22 1.50
N MET A 187 -10.57 -7.77 0.39
CA MET A 187 -11.14 -6.76 -0.50
C MET A 187 -12.46 -7.25 -1.13
N ASN A 188 -12.50 -8.50 -1.60
CA ASN A 188 -13.70 -9.11 -2.16
C ASN A 188 -14.81 -9.29 -1.13
N ALA A 189 -14.47 -9.84 0.06
CA ALA A 189 -15.43 -10.07 1.13
C ALA A 189 -16.01 -8.77 1.70
N THR A 190 -15.21 -7.70 1.70
CA THR A 190 -15.60 -6.43 2.32
C THR A 190 -16.32 -5.50 1.35
N GLY A 191 -15.79 -5.32 0.14
CA GLY A 191 -16.30 -4.36 -0.83
C GLY A 191 -16.64 -4.93 -2.20
N HIS A 192 -16.70 -6.26 -2.36
CA HIS A 192 -17.05 -6.92 -3.63
C HIS A 192 -16.14 -6.49 -4.79
N HIS A 193 -14.86 -6.31 -4.48
CA HIS A 193 -13.86 -5.80 -5.40
C HIS A 193 -12.65 -6.72 -5.48
N LEU A 194 -12.13 -6.91 -6.69
CA LEU A 194 -10.86 -7.59 -6.94
C LEU A 194 -9.85 -6.56 -7.42
N PRO A 195 -8.75 -6.31 -6.67
CA PRO A 195 -7.75 -5.34 -7.07
C PRO A 195 -7.10 -5.74 -8.39
N LYS A 196 -6.85 -4.75 -9.24
CA LYS A 196 -6.06 -4.91 -10.47
C LYS A 196 -4.67 -4.28 -10.39
N TRP A 197 -4.43 -3.56 -9.32
CA TRP A 197 -3.17 -2.91 -9.02
C TRP A 197 -2.76 -3.27 -7.60
N TYR A 198 -1.46 -3.36 -7.40
CA TYR A 198 -0.89 -3.40 -6.07
C TYR A 198 0.33 -2.50 -6.00
N ARG A 199 0.64 -2.03 -4.79
CA ARG A 199 1.92 -1.39 -4.49
C ARG A 199 2.72 -2.30 -3.58
N PRO A 200 3.99 -2.60 -3.89
CA PRO A 200 4.84 -3.37 -3.00
C PRO A 200 5.22 -2.52 -1.76
N PRO A 201 5.07 -3.03 -0.54
CA PRO A 201 5.61 -2.43 0.67
C PRO A 201 7.08 -2.02 0.50
N TYR A 202 7.45 -0.85 1.00
CA TYR A 202 8.80 -0.26 0.88
C TYR A 202 9.26 0.02 -0.57
N GLY A 203 8.39 -0.10 -1.57
CA GLY A 203 8.81 -0.16 -2.97
C GLY A 203 9.62 -1.41 -3.31
N ALA A 204 9.63 -2.40 -2.42
CA ALA A 204 10.48 -3.58 -2.49
C ALA A 204 9.85 -4.65 -3.37
N ILE A 205 10.33 -4.70 -4.61
CA ILE A 205 9.83 -5.58 -5.66
C ILE A 205 10.99 -6.13 -6.45
N ASP A 206 10.90 -7.39 -6.84
CA ASP A 206 11.81 -8.07 -7.75
C ASP A 206 10.99 -8.84 -8.82
N ASP A 207 11.67 -9.53 -9.74
CA ASP A 207 11.00 -10.23 -10.82
C ASP A 207 10.21 -11.46 -10.35
N ARG A 208 10.50 -12.01 -9.16
CA ARG A 208 9.66 -13.05 -8.55
C ARG A 208 8.34 -12.48 -8.10
N VAL A 209 8.38 -11.36 -7.38
CA VAL A 209 7.18 -10.68 -6.88
C VAL A 209 6.28 -10.27 -8.04
N ARG A 210 6.84 -9.69 -9.12
CA ARG A 210 6.07 -9.36 -10.34
C ARG A 210 5.44 -10.59 -10.97
N ALA A 211 6.21 -11.67 -11.15
CA ALA A 211 5.69 -12.89 -11.76
C ALA A 211 4.49 -13.45 -10.99
N ILE A 212 4.56 -13.44 -9.65
CA ILE A 212 3.46 -13.90 -8.79
C ILE A 212 2.26 -12.95 -8.86
N ALA A 213 2.47 -11.63 -8.77
CA ALA A 213 1.37 -10.66 -8.84
C ALA A 213 0.61 -10.73 -10.19
N ARG A 214 1.32 -10.99 -11.29
CA ARG A 214 0.71 -11.19 -12.62
C ARG A 214 -0.19 -12.42 -12.68
N MET A 215 0.08 -13.49 -11.91
CA MET A 215 -0.81 -14.66 -11.84
C MET A 215 -2.17 -14.31 -11.21
N PHE A 216 -2.22 -13.27 -10.37
CA PHE A 216 -3.46 -12.70 -9.84
C PHE A 216 -4.09 -11.64 -10.76
N GLY A 217 -3.48 -11.37 -11.93
CA GLY A 217 -3.91 -10.29 -12.83
C GLY A 217 -3.74 -8.90 -12.22
N MET A 218 -2.70 -8.71 -11.39
CA MET A 218 -2.37 -7.42 -10.79
C MET A 218 -1.13 -6.80 -11.44
N GLN A 219 -1.20 -5.50 -11.70
CA GLN A 219 -0.10 -4.66 -12.15
C GLN A 219 0.60 -4.02 -10.95
N ALA A 220 1.93 -3.94 -10.96
CA ALA A 220 2.67 -3.22 -9.92
C ALA A 220 2.56 -1.70 -10.14
N VAL A 221 2.39 -0.97 -9.04
CA VAL A 221 2.40 0.49 -9.02
C VAL A 221 3.47 0.96 -8.04
N VAL A 222 4.41 1.74 -8.54
CA VAL A 222 5.42 2.44 -7.74
C VAL A 222 5.16 3.94 -7.82
N TRP A 223 6.18 4.77 -7.58
CA TRP A 223 6.07 6.22 -7.60
C TRP A 223 7.32 6.84 -8.21
N ASP A 224 7.19 8.05 -8.74
CA ASP A 224 8.30 8.89 -9.19
C ASP A 224 8.52 10.10 -8.26
N HIS A 225 7.61 10.33 -7.29
CA HIS A 225 7.76 11.34 -6.26
C HIS A 225 7.36 10.83 -4.87
N ASP A 226 8.23 11.01 -3.89
CA ASP A 226 8.00 10.69 -2.47
C ASP A 226 8.06 12.00 -1.66
N LEU A 227 6.97 12.31 -0.94
CA LEU A 227 6.92 13.49 -0.08
C LEU A 227 7.59 13.27 1.28
N PHE A 228 7.96 12.03 1.60
CA PHE A 228 8.55 11.58 2.86
C PHE A 228 7.69 11.92 4.08
N ASP A 229 6.38 11.92 3.93
CA ASP A 229 5.41 12.19 5.00
C ASP A 229 5.55 11.19 6.17
N TRP A 230 5.78 9.92 5.86
CA TRP A 230 6.10 8.87 6.83
C TRP A 230 7.28 9.21 7.75
N GLY A 231 8.20 10.07 7.31
CA GLY A 231 9.32 10.54 8.11
C GLY A 231 8.91 11.39 9.32
N MET A 232 7.66 11.85 9.39
CA MET A 232 7.09 12.52 10.57
C MET A 232 6.79 11.52 11.70
N GLU A 233 6.56 10.25 11.37
CA GLU A 233 6.18 9.19 12.31
C GLU A 233 7.38 8.43 12.88
N THR A 234 8.59 8.71 12.39
CA THR A 234 9.81 8.12 12.93
C THR A 234 10.12 8.66 14.33
N LYS A 235 10.94 7.94 15.10
CA LYS A 235 11.34 8.34 16.46
C LYS A 235 12.87 8.39 16.58
N PRO A 236 13.50 9.58 16.57
CA PRO A 236 12.88 10.91 16.41
C PRO A 236 12.36 11.16 14.98
N PRO A 237 11.44 12.11 14.78
CA PRO A 237 10.97 12.50 13.44
C PRO A 237 12.14 12.97 12.58
N ILE A 238 12.31 12.38 11.41
CA ILE A 238 13.33 12.77 10.40
C ILE A 238 12.77 13.76 9.38
N ARG A 239 11.45 13.99 9.41
CA ARG A 239 10.74 14.93 8.56
C ARG A 239 9.82 15.81 9.39
N THR A 240 9.64 17.06 8.96
CA THR A 240 8.63 17.96 9.52
C THR A 240 7.51 18.18 8.50
N ARG A 241 6.30 18.48 8.98
CA ARG A 241 5.17 18.86 8.13
C ARG A 241 5.53 20.01 7.19
N GLN A 242 6.19 21.05 7.70
CA GLN A 242 6.62 22.18 6.87
C GLN A 242 7.47 21.76 5.67
N LYS A 243 8.32 20.74 5.84
CA LYS A 243 9.18 20.24 4.76
C LYS A 243 8.38 19.43 3.73
N VAL A 244 7.40 18.63 4.17
CA VAL A 244 6.44 17.95 3.28
C VAL A 244 5.71 18.97 2.40
N ILE A 245 5.14 20.02 3.02
CA ILE A 245 4.40 21.08 2.32
C ILE A 245 5.29 21.87 1.36
N SER A 246 6.51 22.22 1.78
CA SER A 246 7.47 22.89 0.91
C SER A 246 7.84 22.05 -0.31
N ASP A 247 8.00 20.73 -0.15
CA ASP A 247 8.36 19.85 -1.25
C ASP A 247 7.17 19.62 -2.20
N ALA A 248 5.93 19.61 -1.70
CA ALA A 248 4.73 19.62 -2.53
C ALA A 248 4.62 20.89 -3.39
N HIS A 249 4.84 22.08 -2.81
CA HIS A 249 4.88 23.32 -3.59
C HIS A 249 5.94 23.29 -4.69
N LYS A 250 7.15 22.82 -4.35
CA LYS A 250 8.24 22.67 -5.30
C LYS A 250 7.86 21.70 -6.43
N PHE A 251 7.34 20.54 -6.08
CA PHE A 251 6.92 19.53 -7.04
C PHE A 251 5.87 20.06 -8.01
N LYS A 252 4.83 20.75 -7.50
CA LYS A 252 3.79 21.39 -8.31
C LYS A 252 4.32 22.45 -9.27
N ALA A 253 5.33 23.22 -8.85
CA ALA A 253 5.93 24.27 -9.67
C ALA A 253 6.81 23.71 -10.80
N GLU A 254 7.47 22.57 -10.55
CA GLU A 254 8.47 22.00 -11.46
C GLU A 254 7.90 20.92 -12.39
N ASN A 255 6.73 20.33 -12.06
CA ASN A 255 6.21 19.14 -12.74
C ASN A 255 4.78 19.33 -13.22
N LYS A 256 4.50 18.75 -14.40
CA LYS A 256 3.13 18.70 -14.96
C LYS A 256 2.39 17.41 -14.59
N GLY A 257 3.11 16.39 -14.16
CA GLY A 257 2.57 15.11 -13.75
C GLY A 257 3.47 14.34 -12.80
N GLY A 258 2.97 13.24 -12.26
CA GLY A 258 3.70 12.28 -11.44
C GLY A 258 2.79 11.52 -10.48
N LEU A 259 3.25 10.35 -10.06
CA LEU A 259 2.61 9.53 -9.02
C LEU A 259 3.28 9.84 -7.68
N VAL A 260 2.51 10.43 -6.77
CA VAL A 260 2.99 10.87 -5.47
C VAL A 260 2.68 9.80 -4.41
N LEU A 261 3.71 9.40 -3.66
CA LEU A 261 3.58 8.54 -2.48
C LEU A 261 3.27 9.36 -1.23
N GLU A 262 2.18 9.01 -0.55
CA GLU A 262 1.73 9.50 0.74
C GLU A 262 1.09 8.34 1.53
N HIS A 263 0.78 8.54 2.81
CA HIS A 263 0.23 7.51 3.70
C HIS A 263 -0.98 8.02 4.48
N ASP A 264 -2.03 7.22 4.61
CA ASP A 264 -3.24 7.59 5.35
C ASP A 264 -3.42 6.81 6.67
N ALA A 265 -2.34 6.18 7.16
CA ALA A 265 -2.35 5.39 8.40
C ALA A 265 -2.23 6.22 9.70
N TYR A 266 -1.76 7.47 9.62
CA TYR A 266 -1.50 8.32 10.79
C TYR A 266 -2.18 9.68 10.68
N GLU A 267 -2.51 10.28 11.83
CA GLU A 267 -3.15 11.60 11.86
C GLU A 267 -2.26 12.68 11.24
N SER A 268 -0.96 12.65 11.52
CA SER A 268 -0.04 13.69 11.04
C SER A 268 0.14 13.65 9.52
N THR A 269 0.20 12.44 8.93
CA THR A 269 0.28 12.23 7.49
C THR A 269 -1.02 12.62 6.79
N VAL A 270 -2.18 12.25 7.34
CA VAL A 270 -3.50 12.70 6.82
C VAL A 270 -3.62 14.23 6.85
N ASN A 271 -3.21 14.89 7.94
CA ASN A 271 -3.26 16.34 8.04
C ASN A 271 -2.30 17.03 7.06
N ALA A 272 -1.16 16.43 6.75
CA ALA A 272 -0.28 16.92 5.68
C ALA A 272 -0.90 16.70 4.29
N ALA A 273 -1.46 15.51 4.04
CA ALA A 273 -2.09 15.15 2.77
C ALA A 273 -3.24 16.08 2.36
N ILE A 274 -4.05 16.52 3.33
CA ILE A 274 -5.14 17.48 3.08
C ILE A 274 -4.59 18.83 2.58
N GLU A 275 -3.49 19.31 3.16
CA GLU A 275 -2.83 20.54 2.69
C GLU A 275 -2.15 20.34 1.33
N VAL A 276 -1.49 19.19 1.12
CA VAL A 276 -0.90 18.81 -0.17
C VAL A 276 -1.97 18.77 -1.27
N SER A 277 -3.15 18.21 -0.99
CA SER A 277 -4.29 18.20 -1.91
C SER A 277 -4.74 19.61 -2.31
N SER A 278 -4.73 20.54 -1.35
CA SER A 278 -5.04 21.95 -1.64
C SER A 278 -4.00 22.62 -2.55
N ILE A 279 -2.73 22.19 -2.48
CA ILE A 279 -1.63 22.70 -3.32
C ILE A 279 -1.69 22.11 -4.73
N PHE A 280 -1.90 20.79 -4.85
CA PHE A 280 -1.94 20.11 -6.13
C PHE A 280 -3.22 20.43 -6.91
N GLY A 281 -4.32 20.67 -6.21
CA GLY A 281 -5.63 20.97 -6.78
C GLY A 281 -6.38 19.69 -7.22
N PRO A 282 -7.62 19.84 -7.72
CA PRO A 282 -8.51 18.71 -8.03
C PRO A 282 -8.20 18.02 -9.38
N ASP A 283 -7.36 18.60 -10.23
CA ASP A 283 -7.05 18.05 -11.55
C ASP A 283 -6.01 16.91 -11.45
N GLN A 284 -6.42 15.84 -10.80
CA GLN A 284 -5.63 14.64 -10.56
C GLN A 284 -6.31 13.42 -11.16
N LEU A 285 -5.54 12.37 -11.37
CA LEU A 285 -6.00 11.11 -11.95
C LEU A 285 -5.84 9.99 -10.93
N THR A 286 -6.72 8.99 -11.00
CA THR A 286 -6.44 7.69 -10.36
C THR A 286 -5.39 6.94 -11.18
N VAL A 287 -4.70 5.96 -10.57
CA VAL A 287 -3.69 5.16 -11.28
C VAL A 287 -4.28 4.51 -12.54
N ALA A 288 -5.51 4.01 -12.48
CA ALA A 288 -6.20 3.44 -13.64
C ALA A 288 -6.30 4.43 -14.81
N GLN A 289 -6.49 5.71 -14.54
CA GLN A 289 -6.53 6.76 -15.56
C GLN A 289 -5.13 7.19 -16.01
N CYS A 290 -4.12 7.10 -15.15
CA CYS A 290 -2.73 7.40 -15.52
C CYS A 290 -2.17 6.44 -16.58
N VAL A 291 -2.62 5.18 -16.58
CA VAL A 291 -2.12 4.13 -17.48
C VAL A 291 -3.14 3.69 -18.54
N ASP A 292 -4.23 4.46 -18.73
CA ASP A 292 -5.32 4.15 -19.66
C ASP A 292 -5.94 2.74 -19.47
N GLY A 293 -6.03 2.31 -18.21
CA GLY A 293 -6.44 0.98 -17.80
C GLY A 293 -5.26 -0.01 -17.75
N ILE A 294 -5.54 -1.29 -18.00
CA ILE A 294 -4.51 -2.34 -17.95
C ILE A 294 -4.30 -2.83 -19.37
N ASN A 295 -3.26 -2.34 -20.06
CA ASN A 295 -3.03 -2.70 -21.44
C ASN A 295 -2.71 -4.20 -21.63
N TYR A 296 -2.08 -4.88 -20.66
CA TYR A 296 -1.78 -6.32 -20.82
C TYR A 296 -3.00 -7.24 -20.71
N ILE A 297 -4.13 -6.80 -20.13
CA ILE A 297 -5.39 -7.59 -20.13
C ILE A 297 -6.09 -7.50 -21.50
N LYS A 298 -5.75 -6.52 -22.33
CA LYS A 298 -6.26 -6.45 -23.71
C LYS A 298 -5.53 -7.38 -24.67
N GLU A 299 -4.36 -7.89 -24.28
CA GLU A 299 -3.46 -8.65 -25.16
C GLU A 299 -3.29 -10.13 -24.74
N TYR A 300 -3.77 -10.54 -23.56
CA TYR A 300 -3.69 -11.92 -23.04
C TYR A 300 -5.02 -12.41 -22.47
#